data_AF-A0AA36UKP7-F1
#
_entry.id   AF-A0AA36UKP7-F1
#
_cell.length_a   1.000
_cell.length_b   1.000
_cell.length_c   1.000
_cell.angle_alpha   90.00
_cell.angle_beta   90.00
_cell.angle_gamma   90.00
#
_symmetry.space_group_name_H-M   'P 1'
#
loop_
_entity.id
_entity.type
_entity.pdbx_description
1 polymer ?
#
loop_
_entity_poly.entity_id
_entity_poly.type
_entity_poly.pdbx_seq_one_letter_code
_entity_poly.pdbx_strand_id
1 'polypeptide(L)'
;MIYIPKLFCNMTDFICSFVNDSVPKYLKIINFHSQTQISHHLFFIDSGSLHLRSSEKPVVQVSSKPSIKFCRSSKDIHMSETQELTFAKRLKEQTATIHDSVDNLVMSVEPFTNKENYIKFLKLQSVFHKAVDHIYKDPELNKAIPELEYMARYDAVTQDLADLGDKPYEYGKPLPHETGNKAIGWLYCAEGSNLGAAFLFKHAQKLDYNGEHGARHLAPHPNGRGKHWRAFVEHLNALGLSPEAEAEAIQGAKDAFAFYKVVLRETFGLPEGAEAPEGFVPHRH
;
A
#
# COMPACT_ATOMS: atom_id res chain seq x y z
N MET A 1 7.90 12.48 25.69
CA MET A 1 7.79 11.01 25.53
C MET A 1 6.97 10.51 26.73
N ILE A 2 5.72 10.12 26.51
CA ILE A 2 4.82 9.67 27.60
C ILE A 2 4.88 8.14 27.65
N TYR A 3 5.29 7.59 28.79
CA TYR A 3 5.36 6.15 29.03
C TYR A 3 4.01 5.68 29.58
N ILE A 4 3.31 4.80 28.86
CA ILE A 4 2.03 4.20 29.29
C ILE A 4 2.31 2.76 29.76
N PRO A 5 2.05 2.40 31.04
CA PRO A 5 2.29 1.05 31.51
C PRO A 5 1.29 0.06 30.91
N LYS A 6 1.79 -1.13 30.53
CA LYS A 6 0.99 -2.30 30.18
C LYS A 6 0.10 -2.70 31.35
N LEU A 7 -1.17 -2.31 31.33
CA LEU A 7 -2.22 -2.86 32.18
C LEU A 7 -3.47 -3.05 31.30
N PHE A 8 -3.92 -4.30 31.22
CA PHE A 8 -5.15 -4.82 30.58
C PHE A 8 -5.08 -5.23 29.10
N CYS A 9 -4.67 -6.49 28.93
CA CYS A 9 -5.17 -7.56 28.07
C CYS A 9 -6.30 -7.26 27.06
N ASN A 10 -6.08 -7.73 25.82
CA ASN A 10 -7.05 -8.21 24.82
C ASN A 10 -8.36 -7.45 24.64
N MET A 11 -8.42 -6.61 23.60
CA MET A 11 -9.48 -6.57 22.56
C MET A 11 -9.35 -5.27 21.76
N THR A 12 -9.25 -5.41 20.45
CA THR A 12 -8.94 -4.39 19.45
C THR A 12 -10.15 -3.51 19.17
N ASP A 13 -9.99 -2.18 19.31
CA ASP A 13 -10.39 -1.14 18.35
C ASP A 13 -10.42 0.24 19.03
N PHE A 14 -9.43 1.09 18.72
CA PHE A 14 -9.36 2.47 19.17
C PHE A 14 -9.80 3.41 18.05
N ILE A 15 -10.88 4.17 18.26
CA ILE A 15 -11.25 5.29 17.37
C ILE A 15 -10.84 6.60 18.07
N CYS A 16 -9.66 7.12 17.70
CA CYS A 16 -9.28 8.49 18.04
C CYS A 16 -9.83 9.44 16.97
N SER A 17 -10.85 10.24 17.31
CA SER A 17 -11.27 11.37 16.48
C SER A 17 -10.56 12.63 16.97
N PHE A 18 -9.64 13.17 16.18
CA PHE A 18 -9.05 14.49 16.39
C PHE A 18 -9.93 15.55 15.74
N VAL A 19 -10.43 16.50 16.53
CA VAL A 19 -11.16 17.68 16.02
C VAL A 19 -10.21 18.89 16.09
N ASN A 20 -9.79 19.35 14.92
CA ASN A 20 -8.99 20.53 14.52
C ASN A 20 -8.21 21.38 15.55
N ASP A 21 -6.93 21.57 15.18
CA ASP A 21 -6.02 22.71 15.36
C ASP A 21 -6.33 23.75 16.46
N SER A 22 -5.78 23.48 17.64
CA SER A 22 -5.06 24.41 18.55
C SER A 22 -4.99 23.75 19.93
N VAL A 23 -3.92 22.98 20.20
CA VAL A 23 -3.62 22.26 21.47
C VAL A 23 -4.81 21.45 22.06
N PRO A 24 -4.86 20.12 21.90
CA PRO A 24 -6.00 19.34 22.36
C PRO A 24 -6.05 19.31 23.90
N LYS A 25 -7.11 19.89 24.48
CA LYS A 25 -7.39 19.79 25.93
C LYS A 25 -8.19 18.54 26.30
N TYR A 26 -8.74 17.78 25.34
CA TYR A 26 -9.67 16.68 25.61
C TYR A 26 -9.47 15.46 24.71
N LEU A 27 -9.61 14.27 25.27
CA LEU A 27 -9.61 12.97 24.58
C LEU A 27 -10.93 12.24 24.91
N LYS A 28 -11.65 11.80 23.87
CA LYS A 28 -12.90 11.03 24.03
C LYS A 28 -12.63 9.56 23.71
N ILE A 29 -12.89 8.68 24.67
CA ILE A 29 -12.73 7.22 24.51
C ILE A 29 -14.11 6.58 24.58
N ILE A 30 -14.41 5.72 23.60
CA ILE A 30 -15.65 4.95 23.52
C ILE A 30 -15.29 3.49 23.71
N ASN A 31 -15.83 2.88 24.76
CA ASN A 31 -15.64 1.45 25.00
C ASN A 31 -16.95 0.72 24.65
N PHE A 32 -16.81 -0.35 23.88
CA PHE A 32 -17.90 -1.28 23.59
C PHE A 32 -17.74 -2.50 24.51
N HIS A 33 -18.73 -2.74 25.38
CA HIS A 33 -18.69 -3.87 26.31
C HIS A 33 -19.54 -5.07 25.81
N SER A 34 -20.56 -4.82 24.97
CA SER A 34 -21.36 -5.81 24.25
C SER A 34 -22.27 -5.12 23.20
N GLN A 35 -23.02 -5.87 22.38
CA GLN A 35 -23.98 -5.34 21.38
C GLN A 35 -25.06 -4.40 21.95
N THR A 36 -25.21 -4.31 23.28
CA THR A 36 -26.26 -3.50 23.92
C THR A 36 -25.74 -2.49 24.97
N GLN A 37 -24.42 -2.35 25.15
CA GLN A 37 -23.85 -1.41 26.11
C GLN A 37 -22.63 -0.65 25.56
N ILE A 38 -22.76 0.68 25.54
CA ILE A 38 -21.71 1.64 25.18
C ILE A 38 -21.47 2.54 26.39
N SER A 39 -20.21 2.72 26.78
CA SER A 39 -19.80 3.68 27.80
C SER A 39 -18.93 4.79 27.17
N HIS A 40 -19.25 6.04 27.51
CA HIS A 40 -18.52 7.22 27.07
C HIS A 40 -17.66 7.75 28.21
N HIS A 41 -16.36 7.88 27.98
CA HIS A 41 -15.44 8.49 28.94
C HIS A 41 -14.77 9.71 28.32
N LEU A 42 -14.85 10.84 29.02
CA LEU A 42 -14.22 12.09 28.61
C LEU A 42 -13.01 12.35 29.51
N PHE A 43 -11.84 12.43 28.90
CA PHE A 43 -10.58 12.73 29.57
C PHE A 43 -10.09 14.11 29.19
N PHE A 44 -9.35 14.75 30.08
CA PHE A 44 -8.62 15.97 29.80
C PHE A 44 -7.16 15.85 30.20
N ILE A 45 -6.30 16.60 29.53
CA ILE A 45 -4.86 16.63 29.80
C ILE A 45 -4.56 17.95 30.49
N ASP A 46 -4.02 17.85 31.71
CA ASP A 46 -3.48 18.98 32.45
C ASP A 46 -2.03 18.66 32.82
N SER A 47 -1.11 19.57 32.50
CA SER A 47 0.30 19.48 32.93
C SER A 47 0.99 18.14 32.61
N GLY A 48 0.62 17.53 31.46
CA GLY A 48 1.16 16.25 31.00
C GLY A 48 0.54 15.00 31.62
N SER A 49 -0.48 15.14 32.47
CA SER A 49 -1.21 14.04 33.11
C SER A 49 -2.64 13.93 32.58
N LEU A 50 -3.11 12.69 32.37
CA LEU A 50 -4.46 12.39 31.88
C LEU A 50 -5.43 12.25 33.07
N HIS A 51 -6.47 13.08 33.11
CA HIS A 51 -7.50 13.06 34.16
C HIS A 51 -8.86 12.66 33.59
N LEU A 52 -9.57 11.74 34.27
CA LEU A 52 -10.95 11.37 33.94
C LEU A 52 -11.92 12.40 34.50
N ARG A 53 -12.77 12.98 33.65
CA ARG A 53 -13.87 13.84 34.12
C ARG A 53 -15.07 12.95 34.47
N SER A 54 -15.46 12.97 35.75
CA SER A 54 -16.65 12.37 36.40
C SER A 54 -17.58 11.49 35.54
N SER A 55 -17.84 10.26 36.01
CA SER A 55 -18.77 9.31 35.40
C SER A 55 -20.24 9.65 35.69
N GLU A 56 -20.90 10.42 34.82
CA GLU A 56 -22.36 10.41 34.76
C GLU A 56 -22.82 9.42 33.69
N LYS A 57 -23.45 8.33 34.12
CA LYS A 57 -24.05 7.32 33.23
C LYS A 57 -25.40 7.87 32.72
N PRO A 58 -25.64 8.02 31.40
CA PRO A 58 -27.00 8.05 30.90
C PRO A 58 -27.47 6.59 30.77
N VAL A 59 -28.35 6.17 31.67
CA VAL A 59 -29.06 4.89 31.56
C VAL A 59 -30.26 5.12 30.62
N VAL A 60 -30.18 4.62 29.39
CA VAL A 60 -31.36 4.53 28.52
C VAL A 60 -32.03 3.18 28.78
N GLN A 61 -33.20 3.20 29.44
CA GLN A 61 -34.07 2.03 29.61
C GLN A 61 -34.99 1.89 28.38
N VAL A 62 -34.93 0.75 27.69
CA VAL A 62 -35.94 0.35 26.72
C VAL A 62 -36.92 -0.60 27.42
N SER A 63 -38.19 -0.18 27.52
CA SER A 63 -39.25 -0.90 28.20
C SER A 63 -40.02 -1.86 27.28
N SER A 64 -40.44 -2.97 27.87
CA SER A 64 -41.52 -3.91 27.49
C SER A 64 -41.19 -5.06 26.52
N LYS A 65 -41.23 -6.29 27.07
CA LYS A 65 -41.44 -7.56 26.36
C LYS A 65 -42.92 -7.71 25.95
N PRO A 66 -43.23 -8.63 25.02
CA PRO A 66 -43.77 -9.90 25.49
C PRO A 66 -43.12 -11.14 24.85
N SER A 67 -42.74 -12.06 25.74
CA SER A 67 -42.83 -13.52 25.69
C SER A 67 -42.90 -14.24 24.33
N ILE A 68 -41.79 -14.88 23.94
CA ILE A 68 -41.81 -16.11 23.11
C ILE A 68 -40.94 -17.17 23.80
N LYS A 69 -41.55 -18.33 24.06
CA LYS A 69 -40.93 -19.53 24.65
C LYS A 69 -39.83 -20.06 23.72
N PHE A 70 -38.60 -20.15 24.20
CA PHE A 70 -37.54 -20.89 23.51
C PHE A 70 -37.49 -22.32 24.05
N CYS A 71 -37.82 -23.29 23.20
CA CYS A 71 -37.54 -24.70 23.41
C CYS A 71 -36.02 -24.89 23.33
N ARG A 72 -35.41 -25.54 24.33
CA ARG A 72 -33.98 -25.88 24.28
C ARG A 72 -33.74 -26.88 23.14
N SER A 73 -32.93 -26.49 22.16
CA SER A 73 -32.19 -27.42 21.33
C SER A 73 -30.73 -26.98 21.32
N SER A 74 -29.86 -27.84 21.83
CA SER A 74 -28.41 -27.67 21.80
C SER A 74 -27.89 -27.75 20.36
N LYS A 75 -27.24 -26.68 19.90
CA LYS A 75 -26.02 -26.64 19.05
C LYS A 75 -26.03 -25.34 18.24
N ASP A 76 -25.40 -24.31 18.78
CA ASP A 76 -24.88 -23.22 17.95
C ASP A 76 -23.36 -23.20 18.17
N ILE A 77 -22.68 -23.84 17.22
CA ILE A 77 -21.25 -23.67 16.98
C ILE A 77 -21.11 -22.22 16.50
N HIS A 78 -20.36 -21.41 17.24
CA HIS A 78 -20.00 -20.06 16.84
C HIS A 78 -19.08 -20.16 15.61
N MET A 79 -19.67 -20.19 14.40
CA MET A 79 -18.93 -19.96 13.17
C MET A 79 -18.65 -18.46 13.12
N SER A 80 -17.41 -18.10 13.45
CA SER A 80 -16.84 -16.81 13.08
C SER A 80 -16.96 -16.68 11.55
N GLU A 81 -17.91 -15.88 11.07
CA GLU A 81 -17.92 -15.40 9.68
C GLU A 81 -16.58 -14.70 9.44
N THR A 82 -15.68 -15.42 8.79
CA THR A 82 -14.41 -14.88 8.33
C THR A 82 -14.79 -14.06 7.11
N GLN A 83 -14.95 -12.75 7.27
CA GLN A 83 -15.31 -11.86 6.18
C GLN A 83 -14.27 -12.05 5.07
N GLU A 84 -14.67 -12.61 3.93
CA GLU A 84 -13.74 -12.90 2.83
C GLU A 84 -13.05 -11.60 2.41
N LEU A 85 -11.72 -11.61 2.44
CA LEU A 85 -10.92 -10.50 1.96
C LEU A 85 -11.21 -10.25 0.48
N THR A 86 -11.17 -8.99 0.05
CA THR A 86 -11.23 -8.68 -1.38
C THR A 86 -9.92 -9.11 -2.07
N PHE A 87 -9.95 -9.41 -3.37
CA PHE A 87 -8.76 -9.79 -4.15
C PHE A 87 -7.58 -8.84 -3.93
N ALA A 88 -7.78 -7.52 -4.03
CA ALA A 88 -6.71 -6.54 -3.84
C ALA A 88 -6.12 -6.54 -2.41
N LYS A 89 -6.91 -6.93 -1.39
CA LYS A 89 -6.42 -7.07 -0.01
C LYS A 89 -5.55 -8.31 0.12
N ARG A 90 -5.96 -9.44 -0.48
CA ARG A 90 -5.15 -10.66 -0.53
C ARG A 90 -3.82 -10.42 -1.24
N LEU A 91 -3.81 -9.72 -2.38
CA LEU A 91 -2.59 -9.28 -3.05
C LEU A 91 -1.66 -8.52 -2.09
N LYS A 92 -2.17 -7.45 -1.47
CA LYS A 92 -1.40 -6.64 -0.53
C LYS A 92 -0.80 -7.45 0.62
N GLU A 93 -1.62 -8.28 1.27
CA GLU A 93 -1.17 -9.09 2.41
C GLU A 93 -0.11 -10.10 2.00
N GLN A 94 -0.30 -10.79 0.87
CA GLN A 94 0.61 -11.83 0.41
C GLN A 94 1.87 -11.30 -0.28
N THR A 95 1.94 -10.01 -0.59
CA THR A 95 3.13 -9.36 -1.14
C THR A 95 3.79 -8.37 -0.18
N ALA A 96 3.27 -8.17 1.03
CA ALA A 96 3.77 -7.16 1.96
C ALA A 96 5.27 -7.33 2.27
N THR A 97 5.68 -8.55 2.64
CA THR A 97 7.09 -8.83 2.98
C THR A 97 8.04 -8.60 1.81
N ILE A 98 7.68 -9.05 0.60
CA ILE A 98 8.55 -8.86 -0.58
C ILE A 98 8.58 -7.39 -1.02
N HIS A 99 7.46 -6.68 -0.93
CA HIS A 99 7.39 -5.24 -1.15
C HIS A 99 8.33 -4.48 -0.20
N ASP A 100 8.28 -4.77 1.10
CA ASP A 100 9.16 -4.13 2.08
C ASP A 100 10.64 -4.46 1.79
N SER A 101 10.97 -5.69 1.36
CA SER A 101 12.34 -6.02 0.96
C SER A 101 12.81 -5.21 -0.26
N VAL A 102 11.93 -4.95 -1.22
CA VAL A 102 12.22 -4.12 -2.40
C VAL A 102 12.44 -2.67 -1.99
N ASP A 103 11.55 -2.09 -1.18
CA ASP A 103 11.69 -0.71 -0.68
C ASP A 103 13.01 -0.52 0.07
N ASN A 104 13.32 -1.45 0.98
CA ASN A 104 14.57 -1.41 1.74
C ASN A 104 15.80 -1.49 0.81
N LEU A 105 15.79 -2.40 -0.16
CA LEU A 105 16.92 -2.59 -1.08
C LEU A 105 17.11 -1.36 -1.98
N VAL A 106 16.02 -0.79 -2.52
CA VAL A 106 16.05 0.47 -3.28
C VAL A 106 16.67 1.58 -2.45
N MET A 107 16.27 1.74 -1.19
CA MET A 107 16.81 2.80 -0.36
C MET A 107 18.27 2.56 0.05
N SER A 108 18.70 1.30 0.22
CA SER A 108 20.09 0.98 0.58
C SER A 108 21.11 1.26 -0.54
N VAL A 109 20.67 1.35 -1.80
CA VAL A 109 21.56 1.71 -2.93
C VAL A 109 21.63 3.22 -3.19
N GLU A 110 21.02 4.02 -2.30
CA GLU A 110 21.08 5.48 -2.29
C GLU A 110 20.82 6.13 -3.68
N PRO A 111 19.67 5.87 -4.31
CA PRO A 111 19.39 6.28 -5.69
C PRO A 111 19.34 7.81 -5.86
N PHE A 112 19.23 8.55 -4.77
CA PHE A 112 19.12 10.02 -4.77
C PHE A 112 20.38 10.72 -4.26
N THR A 113 21.49 10.01 -4.07
CA THR A 113 22.73 10.61 -3.55
C THR A 113 23.40 11.54 -4.58
N ASN A 114 23.31 11.20 -5.87
CA ASN A 114 23.85 12.00 -6.97
C ASN A 114 23.17 11.61 -8.30
N LYS A 115 23.50 12.37 -9.37
CA LYS A 115 22.99 12.12 -10.72
C LYS A 115 23.33 10.73 -11.26
N GLU A 116 24.51 10.18 -10.98
CA GLU A 116 24.93 8.86 -11.49
C GLU A 116 24.06 7.74 -10.93
N ASN A 117 23.83 7.74 -9.62
CA ASN A 117 22.94 6.77 -8.96
C ASN A 117 21.49 6.96 -9.38
N TYR A 118 21.05 8.19 -9.63
CA TYR A 118 19.70 8.44 -10.13
C TYR A 118 19.50 7.92 -11.56
N ILE A 119 20.51 8.04 -12.43
CA ILE A 119 20.48 7.42 -13.76
C ILE A 119 20.40 5.89 -13.64
N LYS A 120 21.14 5.26 -12.72
CA LYS A 120 21.00 3.81 -12.45
C LYS A 120 19.58 3.47 -12.01
N PHE A 121 18.97 4.29 -11.15
CA PHE A 121 17.57 4.13 -10.76
C PHE A 121 16.61 4.25 -11.94
N LEU A 122 16.78 5.24 -12.84
CA LEU A 122 15.97 5.37 -14.06
C LEU A 122 16.15 4.19 -15.01
N LYS A 123 17.36 3.62 -15.13
CA LYS A 123 17.62 2.40 -15.91
C LYS A 123 16.83 1.21 -15.36
N LEU A 124 16.86 1.01 -14.05
CA LEU A 124 16.01 0.02 -13.36
C LEU A 124 14.51 0.24 -13.66
N GLN A 125 14.02 1.48 -13.52
CA GLN A 125 12.62 1.82 -13.84
C GLN A 125 12.28 1.51 -15.30
N SER A 126 13.19 1.84 -16.23
CA SER A 126 12.99 1.64 -17.67
C SER A 126 12.76 0.16 -17.99
N VAL A 127 13.61 -0.71 -17.43
CA VAL A 127 13.48 -2.17 -17.61
C VAL A 127 12.16 -2.68 -17.07
N PHE A 128 11.79 -2.31 -15.84
CA PHE A 128 10.56 -2.79 -15.23
C PHE A 128 9.31 -2.30 -15.96
N HIS A 129 9.24 -1.00 -16.27
CA HIS A 129 8.12 -0.43 -17.01
C HIS A 129 8.02 -0.96 -18.44
N LYS A 130 9.15 -1.31 -19.07
CA LYS A 130 9.13 -1.98 -20.37
C LYS A 130 8.56 -3.40 -20.28
N ALA A 131 8.92 -4.15 -19.23
CA ALA A 131 8.45 -5.52 -19.03
C ALA A 131 6.94 -5.65 -18.81
N VAL A 132 6.27 -4.56 -18.38
CA VAL A 132 4.81 -4.51 -18.19
C VAL A 132 4.06 -3.73 -19.29
N ASP A 133 4.77 -3.13 -20.24
CA ASP A 133 4.19 -2.26 -21.28
C ASP A 133 3.13 -2.98 -22.14
N HIS A 134 3.36 -4.26 -22.45
CA HIS A 134 2.37 -5.05 -23.20
C HIS A 134 1.11 -5.37 -22.39
N ILE A 135 1.20 -5.40 -21.05
CA ILE A 135 0.08 -5.68 -20.15
C ILE A 135 -0.85 -4.46 -20.10
N TYR A 136 -0.28 -3.25 -20.03
CA TYR A 136 -1.07 -2.01 -20.13
C TYR A 136 -1.80 -1.89 -21.48
N LYS A 137 -1.24 -2.49 -22.54
CA LYS A 137 -1.78 -2.47 -23.91
C LYS A 137 -2.61 -3.71 -24.25
N ASP A 138 -2.86 -4.59 -23.27
CA ASP A 138 -3.63 -5.80 -23.50
C ASP A 138 -5.10 -5.46 -23.81
N PRO A 139 -5.67 -5.93 -24.95
CA PRO A 139 -7.03 -5.59 -25.34
C PRO A 139 -8.11 -6.08 -24.39
N GLU A 140 -7.93 -7.22 -23.72
CA GLU A 140 -8.93 -7.76 -22.80
C GLU A 140 -8.91 -7.00 -21.46
N LEU A 141 -7.73 -6.66 -20.95
CA LEU A 141 -7.60 -5.82 -19.76
C LEU A 141 -8.14 -4.40 -20.01
N ASN A 142 -7.92 -3.81 -21.18
CA ASN A 142 -8.47 -2.49 -21.52
C ASN A 142 -10.02 -2.48 -21.65
N LYS A 143 -10.65 -3.62 -21.93
CA LYS A 143 -12.12 -3.74 -21.84
C LYS A 143 -12.62 -3.73 -20.40
N ALA A 144 -11.86 -4.30 -19.48
CA ALA A 144 -12.23 -4.42 -18.07
C ALA A 144 -11.82 -3.20 -17.23
N ILE A 145 -10.71 -2.56 -17.59
CA ILE A 145 -10.11 -1.41 -16.91
C ILE A 145 -10.04 -0.25 -17.91
N PRO A 146 -10.98 0.71 -17.87
CA PRO A 146 -11.01 1.83 -18.80
C PRO A 146 -9.73 2.65 -18.73
N GLU A 147 -9.24 3.07 -19.90
CA GLU A 147 -8.06 3.93 -20.05
C GLU A 147 -6.76 3.33 -19.50
N LEU A 148 -6.68 1.99 -19.38
CA LEU A 148 -5.51 1.31 -18.82
C LEU A 148 -4.23 1.64 -19.60
N GLU A 149 -4.28 1.65 -20.93
CA GLU A 149 -3.09 1.94 -21.76
C GLU A 149 -2.41 3.27 -21.42
N TYR A 150 -3.17 4.28 -20.97
CA TYR A 150 -2.66 5.61 -20.63
C TYR A 150 -2.07 5.70 -19.21
N MET A 151 -2.19 4.63 -18.41
CA MET A 151 -1.59 4.56 -17.07
C MET A 151 -0.10 4.18 -17.11
N ALA A 152 0.36 3.61 -18.24
CA ALA A 152 1.75 3.20 -18.44
C ALA A 152 2.74 4.37 -18.26
N ARG A 153 3.93 4.06 -17.69
CA ARG A 153 4.96 5.07 -17.38
C ARG A 153 6.26 4.89 -18.17
N TYR A 154 6.33 3.93 -19.08
CA TYR A 154 7.56 3.64 -19.83
C TYR A 154 8.06 4.86 -20.62
N ASP A 155 7.16 5.57 -21.30
CA ASP A 155 7.52 6.77 -22.07
C ASP A 155 8.02 7.90 -21.17
N ALA A 156 7.41 8.08 -19.99
CA ALA A 156 7.84 9.07 -19.01
C ALA A 156 9.25 8.77 -18.48
N VAL A 157 9.57 7.51 -18.18
CA VAL A 157 10.92 7.10 -17.74
C VAL A 157 11.95 7.30 -18.85
N THR A 158 11.57 6.99 -20.09
CA THR A 158 12.46 7.18 -21.26
C THR A 158 12.75 8.66 -21.47
N GLN A 159 11.75 9.52 -21.30
CA GLN A 159 11.95 10.97 -21.33
C GLN A 159 12.80 11.46 -20.16
N ASP A 160 12.63 10.90 -18.95
CA ASP A 160 13.47 11.24 -17.80
C ASP A 160 14.95 10.89 -18.03
N LEU A 161 15.25 9.76 -18.69
CA LEU A 161 16.62 9.43 -19.11
C LEU A 161 17.18 10.47 -20.10
N ALA A 162 16.36 10.86 -21.09
CA ALA A 162 16.74 11.85 -22.09
C ALA A 162 17.00 13.24 -21.48
N ASP A 163 16.15 13.66 -20.53
CA ASP A 163 16.30 14.89 -19.76
C ASP A 163 17.66 14.94 -19.04
N LEU A 164 18.17 13.78 -18.59
CA LEU A 164 19.46 13.65 -17.92
C LEU A 164 20.66 13.44 -18.87
N GLY A 165 20.42 13.40 -20.18
CA GLY A 165 21.43 13.22 -21.23
C GLY A 165 21.85 11.77 -21.46
N ASP A 166 21.07 10.80 -20.97
CA ASP A 166 21.28 9.38 -21.27
C ASP A 166 20.42 8.96 -22.49
N LYS A 167 20.78 7.84 -23.12
CA LYS A 167 20.00 7.25 -24.21
C LYS A 167 18.91 6.34 -23.63
N PRO A 168 17.89 5.97 -24.41
CA PRO A 168 17.00 4.88 -24.02
C PRO A 168 17.81 3.64 -23.61
N TYR A 169 17.51 3.11 -22.42
CA TYR A 169 18.27 2.00 -21.87
C TYR A 169 17.82 0.66 -22.46
N GLU A 170 18.78 -0.10 -22.99
CA GLU A 170 18.57 -1.45 -23.49
C GLU A 170 19.04 -2.48 -22.46
N TYR A 171 18.12 -3.35 -22.02
CA TYR A 171 18.46 -4.43 -21.11
C TYR A 171 19.11 -5.58 -21.89
N GLY A 172 20.31 -6.00 -21.47
CA GLY A 172 21.09 -7.02 -22.18
C GLY A 172 20.55 -8.46 -22.07
N LYS A 173 19.37 -8.66 -21.47
CA LYS A 173 18.73 -9.97 -21.26
C LYS A 173 17.27 -9.94 -21.73
N PRO A 174 16.67 -11.09 -22.06
CA PRO A 174 15.26 -11.16 -22.38
C PRO A 174 14.40 -10.60 -21.24
N LEU A 175 13.46 -9.73 -21.59
CA LEU A 175 12.47 -9.25 -20.63
C LEU A 175 11.38 -10.31 -20.43
N PRO A 176 10.85 -10.44 -19.20
CA PRO A 176 9.63 -11.18 -18.96
C PRO A 176 8.48 -10.65 -19.84
N HIS A 177 7.67 -11.58 -20.34
CA HIS A 177 6.48 -11.27 -21.14
C HIS A 177 5.30 -12.06 -20.60
N GLU A 178 4.89 -11.71 -19.38
CA GLU A 178 3.87 -12.45 -18.65
C GLU A 178 2.48 -12.25 -19.26
N THR A 179 1.63 -13.28 -19.22
CA THR A 179 0.28 -13.24 -19.80
C THR A 179 -0.75 -13.86 -18.84
N GLY A 180 -2.04 -13.76 -19.17
CA GLY A 180 -3.11 -14.35 -18.36
C GLY A 180 -3.17 -13.79 -16.94
N ASN A 181 -3.54 -14.63 -15.97
CA ASN A 181 -3.78 -14.19 -14.59
C ASN A 181 -2.52 -13.65 -13.91
N LYS A 182 -1.34 -14.23 -14.19
CA LYS A 182 -0.08 -13.73 -13.66
C LYS A 182 0.19 -12.28 -14.08
N ALA A 183 -0.16 -11.90 -15.32
CA ALA A 183 0.03 -10.54 -15.82
C ALA A 183 -0.76 -9.50 -15.00
N ILE A 184 -1.92 -9.88 -14.44
CA ILE A 184 -2.71 -9.04 -13.53
C ILE A 184 -1.91 -8.71 -12.26
N GLY A 185 -1.12 -9.69 -11.76
CA GLY A 185 -0.20 -9.49 -10.64
C GLY A 185 0.94 -8.52 -10.94
N TRP A 186 1.53 -8.62 -12.14
CA TRP A 186 2.54 -7.67 -12.62
C TRP A 186 1.97 -6.26 -12.75
N LEU A 187 0.74 -6.14 -13.29
CA LEU A 187 0.03 -4.87 -13.39
C LEU A 187 -0.24 -4.27 -12.00
N TYR A 188 -0.69 -5.07 -11.04
CA TYR A 188 -0.88 -4.64 -9.65
C TYR A 188 0.43 -4.07 -9.05
N CYS A 189 1.56 -4.75 -9.28
CA CYS A 189 2.87 -4.30 -8.81
C CYS A 189 3.27 -2.95 -9.43
N ALA A 190 3.07 -2.78 -10.74
CA ALA A 190 3.39 -1.55 -11.45
C ALA A 190 2.49 -0.37 -11.06
N GLU A 191 1.18 -0.57 -10.93
CA GLU A 191 0.28 0.50 -10.47
C GLU A 191 0.48 0.81 -8.97
N GLY A 192 0.81 -0.20 -8.16
CA GLY A 192 1.07 -0.03 -6.73
C GLY A 192 2.32 0.82 -6.44
N SER A 193 3.37 0.69 -7.26
CA SER A 193 4.60 1.48 -7.09
C SER A 193 4.35 2.99 -7.27
N ASN A 194 3.39 3.38 -8.11
CA ASN A 194 3.00 4.78 -8.33
C ASN A 194 2.38 5.43 -7.08
N LEU A 195 1.73 4.64 -6.21
CA LEU A 195 1.19 5.13 -4.94
C LEU A 195 2.33 5.50 -3.97
N GLY A 196 3.34 4.63 -3.87
CA GLY A 196 4.53 4.82 -3.01
C GLY A 196 5.51 5.86 -3.55
N ALA A 197 5.47 6.16 -4.85
CA ALA A 197 6.36 7.09 -5.52
C ALA A 197 6.31 8.54 -4.99
N ALA A 198 5.36 8.91 -4.13
CA ALA A 198 5.34 10.23 -3.48
C ALA A 198 6.63 10.54 -2.71
N PHE A 199 7.15 9.55 -1.98
CA PHE A 199 8.38 9.68 -1.21
C PHE A 199 9.60 9.80 -2.12
N LEU A 200 9.66 8.98 -3.18
CA LEU A 200 10.71 9.01 -4.20
C LEU A 200 10.73 10.34 -4.95
N PHE A 201 9.56 10.88 -5.28
CA PHE A 201 9.42 12.18 -5.96
C PHE A 201 10.00 13.32 -5.10
N LYS A 202 9.70 13.33 -3.79
CA LYS A 202 10.27 14.30 -2.84
C LYS A 202 11.80 14.22 -2.77
N HIS A 203 12.38 13.02 -2.94
CA HIS A 203 13.83 12.85 -2.96
C HIS A 203 14.45 13.28 -4.29
N ALA A 204 13.81 12.98 -5.42
CA ALA A 204 14.23 13.45 -6.74
C ALA A 204 14.25 14.98 -6.81
N GLN A 205 13.30 15.66 -6.16
CA GLN A 205 13.26 17.13 -6.06
C GLN A 205 14.46 17.73 -5.34
N LYS A 206 15.15 16.98 -4.47
CA LYS A 206 16.41 17.44 -3.84
C LYS A 206 17.58 17.46 -4.82
N LEU A 207 17.44 16.79 -5.97
CA LEU A 207 18.37 16.82 -7.10
C LEU A 207 17.88 17.77 -8.21
N ASP A 208 16.93 18.65 -7.91
CA ASP A 208 16.27 19.58 -8.85
C ASP A 208 15.45 18.89 -9.97
N TYR A 209 15.12 17.60 -9.81
CA TYR A 209 14.24 16.88 -10.74
C TYR A 209 12.77 16.99 -10.31
N ASN A 210 11.89 17.18 -11.29
CA ASN A 210 10.47 17.41 -11.05
C ASN A 210 9.61 16.78 -12.16
N GLY A 211 8.30 16.99 -12.08
CA GLY A 211 7.34 16.39 -13.02
C GLY A 211 7.49 16.86 -14.46
N GLU A 212 8.31 17.87 -14.72
CA GLU A 212 8.61 18.42 -16.04
C GLU A 212 10.08 18.22 -16.47
N HIS A 213 10.92 17.62 -15.62
CA HIS A 213 12.32 17.36 -15.94
C HIS A 213 12.90 16.26 -15.03
N GLY A 214 13.25 15.12 -15.61
CA GLY A 214 13.98 14.04 -14.92
C GLY A 214 13.20 13.21 -13.90
N ALA A 215 12.00 13.62 -13.48
CA ALA A 215 11.15 12.86 -12.56
C ALA A 215 9.67 12.82 -12.99
N ARG A 216 9.38 12.87 -14.29
CA ARG A 216 8.04 12.76 -14.90
C ARG A 216 7.35 11.47 -14.48
N HIS A 217 8.06 10.35 -14.47
CA HIS A 217 7.48 9.04 -14.11
C HIS A 217 7.01 8.98 -12.66
N LEU A 218 7.65 9.74 -11.76
CA LEU A 218 7.28 9.82 -10.35
C LEU A 218 6.17 10.83 -10.08
N ALA A 219 5.83 11.70 -11.03
CA ALA A 219 4.82 12.74 -10.84
C ALA A 219 3.45 12.14 -10.47
N PRO A 220 2.69 12.79 -9.58
CA PRO A 220 1.37 12.29 -9.20
C PRO A 220 0.44 12.25 -10.40
N HIS A 221 -0.49 11.29 -10.42
CA HIS A 221 -1.60 11.31 -11.37
C HIS A 221 -2.39 12.64 -11.23
N PRO A 222 -2.90 13.26 -12.31
CA PRO A 222 -3.62 14.54 -12.25
C PRO A 222 -4.78 14.57 -11.25
N ASN A 223 -5.50 13.45 -11.11
CA ASN A 223 -6.59 13.27 -10.15
C ASN A 223 -6.13 12.96 -8.70
N GLY A 224 -4.83 12.91 -8.44
CA GLY A 224 -4.21 12.52 -7.17
C GLY A 224 -4.00 11.01 -7.02
N ARG A 225 -2.86 10.62 -6.42
CA ARG A 225 -2.41 9.22 -6.28
C ARG A 225 -3.45 8.32 -5.61
N GLY A 226 -3.98 8.76 -4.46
CA GLY A 226 -4.92 7.97 -3.68
C GLY A 226 -6.29 7.79 -4.35
N LYS A 227 -6.74 8.76 -5.18
CA LYS A 227 -7.98 8.64 -5.94
C LYS A 227 -7.80 7.68 -7.12
N HIS A 228 -6.69 7.83 -7.85
CA HIS A 228 -6.30 6.92 -8.93
C HIS A 228 -6.19 5.48 -8.46
N TRP A 229 -5.42 5.24 -7.40
CA TRP A 229 -5.23 3.91 -6.84
C TRP A 229 -6.53 3.24 -6.39
N ARG A 230 -7.42 3.99 -5.71
CA ARG A 230 -8.72 3.45 -5.31
C ARG A 230 -9.57 3.04 -6.52
N ALA A 231 -9.61 3.87 -7.57
CA ALA A 231 -10.33 3.51 -8.79
C ALA A 231 -9.76 2.25 -9.45
N PHE A 232 -8.44 2.14 -9.57
CA PHE A 232 -7.78 0.94 -10.09
C PHE A 232 -8.08 -0.32 -9.25
N VAL A 233 -8.06 -0.20 -7.91
CA VAL A 233 -8.40 -1.31 -7.00
C VAL A 233 -9.84 -1.78 -7.17
N GLU A 234 -10.80 -0.88 -7.39
CA GLU A 234 -12.19 -1.26 -7.68
C GLU A 234 -12.26 -2.08 -8.98
N HIS A 235 -11.55 -1.68 -10.03
CA HIS A 235 -11.47 -2.45 -11.27
C HIS A 235 -10.83 -3.82 -11.08
N LEU A 236 -9.75 -3.93 -10.30
CA LEU A 236 -9.14 -5.23 -9.97
C LEU A 236 -10.12 -6.16 -9.24
N ASN A 237 -10.82 -5.66 -8.23
CA ASN A 237 -11.81 -6.46 -7.50
C ASN A 237 -13.00 -6.86 -8.40
N ALA A 238 -13.34 -6.04 -9.39
CA ALA A 238 -14.43 -6.29 -10.32
C ALA A 238 -14.09 -7.31 -11.44
N LEU A 239 -12.84 -7.77 -11.55
CA LEU A 239 -12.45 -8.79 -12.54
C LEU A 239 -13.15 -10.14 -12.33
N GLY A 240 -13.68 -10.41 -11.14
CA GLY A 240 -14.45 -11.63 -10.86
C GLY A 240 -13.62 -12.92 -11.02
N LEU A 241 -12.32 -12.85 -10.71
CA LEU A 241 -11.42 -14.00 -10.81
C LEU A 241 -11.84 -15.12 -9.85
N SER A 242 -11.66 -16.37 -10.28
CA SER A 242 -11.80 -17.52 -9.37
C SER A 242 -10.66 -17.53 -8.34
N PRO A 243 -10.81 -18.23 -7.20
CA PRO A 243 -9.73 -18.35 -6.21
C PRO A 243 -8.40 -18.86 -6.79
N GLU A 244 -8.45 -19.76 -7.77
CA GLU A 244 -7.28 -20.30 -8.46
C GLU A 244 -6.60 -19.23 -9.33
N ALA A 245 -7.40 -18.47 -10.09
CA ALA A 245 -6.91 -17.36 -10.90
C ALA A 245 -6.32 -16.23 -10.04
N GLU A 246 -6.91 -15.95 -8.88
CA GLU A 246 -6.33 -15.01 -7.92
C GLU A 246 -4.99 -15.51 -7.35
N ALA A 247 -4.87 -16.80 -7.06
CA ALA A 247 -3.62 -17.38 -6.60
C ALA A 247 -2.51 -17.26 -7.66
N GLU A 248 -2.84 -17.47 -8.93
CA GLU A 248 -1.93 -17.23 -10.06
C GLU A 248 -1.52 -15.75 -10.16
N ALA A 249 -2.47 -14.82 -10.04
CA ALA A 249 -2.18 -13.40 -10.05
C ALA A 249 -1.29 -12.97 -8.87
N ILE A 250 -1.52 -13.52 -7.67
CA ILE A 250 -0.65 -13.29 -6.51
C ILE A 250 0.76 -13.82 -6.76
N GLN A 251 0.90 -15.00 -7.38
CA GLN A 251 2.21 -15.50 -7.78
C GLN A 251 2.87 -14.58 -8.81
N GLY A 252 2.12 -14.07 -9.79
CA GLY A 252 2.61 -13.08 -10.75
C GLY A 252 3.13 -11.80 -10.08
N ALA A 253 2.45 -11.30 -9.04
CA ALA A 253 2.93 -10.14 -8.29
C ALA A 253 4.25 -10.43 -7.55
N LYS A 254 4.40 -11.64 -6.96
CA LYS A 254 5.66 -12.07 -6.34
C LYS A 254 6.79 -12.19 -7.37
N ASP A 255 6.49 -12.74 -8.54
CA ASP A 255 7.43 -12.87 -9.66
C ASP A 255 7.89 -11.48 -10.16
N ALA A 256 6.97 -10.50 -10.24
CA ALA A 256 7.28 -9.12 -10.61
C ALA A 256 8.24 -8.44 -9.62
N PHE A 257 7.99 -8.54 -8.31
CA PHE A 257 8.89 -8.01 -7.29
C PHE A 257 10.25 -8.71 -7.30
N ALA A 258 10.29 -10.03 -7.50
CA ALA A 258 11.53 -10.78 -7.61
C ALA A 258 12.36 -10.32 -8.81
N PHE A 259 11.72 -10.14 -9.98
CA PHE A 259 12.36 -9.61 -11.17
C PHE A 259 12.90 -8.20 -10.94
N TYR A 260 12.13 -7.32 -10.29
CA TYR A 260 12.59 -5.97 -9.95
C TYR A 260 13.90 -5.99 -9.14
N LYS A 261 14.03 -6.91 -8.16
CA LYS A 261 15.28 -7.06 -7.39
C LYS A 261 16.45 -7.58 -8.23
N VAL A 262 16.20 -8.48 -9.18
CA VAL A 262 17.24 -8.95 -10.12
C VAL A 262 17.80 -7.77 -10.90
N VAL A 263 16.92 -6.99 -11.54
CA VAL A 263 17.33 -5.82 -12.32
C VAL A 263 18.03 -4.79 -11.45
N LEU A 264 17.55 -4.54 -10.22
CA LEU A 264 18.17 -3.60 -9.28
C LEU A 264 19.60 -4.02 -8.98
N ARG A 265 19.82 -5.28 -8.60
CA ARG A 265 21.15 -5.81 -8.28
C ARG A 265 22.09 -5.66 -9.46
N GLU A 266 21.65 -6.05 -10.65
CA GLU A 266 22.47 -5.94 -11.86
C GLU A 266 22.82 -4.49 -12.19
N THR A 267 21.86 -3.58 -12.08
CA THR A 267 22.05 -2.16 -12.41
C THR A 267 22.97 -1.43 -11.42
N PHE A 268 22.95 -1.83 -10.15
CA PHE A 268 23.77 -1.26 -9.08
C PHE A 268 25.03 -2.09 -8.75
N GLY A 269 25.30 -3.17 -9.48
CA GLY A 269 26.50 -4.00 -9.31
C GLY A 269 26.52 -4.80 -8.00
N LEU A 270 25.34 -5.17 -7.47
CA LEU A 270 25.22 -6.00 -6.28
C LEU A 270 25.33 -7.50 -6.62
N PRO A 271 25.84 -8.34 -5.69
CA PRO A 271 25.82 -9.79 -5.85
C PRO A 271 24.40 -10.36 -6.02
N GLU A 272 24.31 -11.52 -6.64
CA GLU A 272 23.07 -12.29 -6.68
C GLU A 272 22.58 -12.59 -5.26
N GLY A 273 21.27 -12.43 -5.03
CA GLY A 273 20.67 -12.64 -3.71
C GLY A 273 20.93 -11.52 -2.69
N ALA A 274 21.63 -10.44 -3.04
CA ALA A 274 21.85 -9.31 -2.14
C ALA A 274 20.51 -8.67 -1.69
N GLU A 275 20.36 -8.45 -0.39
CA GLU A 275 19.24 -7.74 0.23
C GLU A 275 19.78 -6.50 0.95
N ALA A 276 18.88 -5.62 1.41
CA ALA A 276 19.28 -4.52 2.28
C ALA A 276 19.96 -5.05 3.56
N PRO A 277 20.85 -4.26 4.19
CA PRO A 277 21.50 -4.65 5.45
C PRO A 277 20.49 -5.11 6.50
N GLU A 278 20.85 -6.11 7.30
CA GLU A 278 19.99 -6.60 8.37
C GLU A 278 19.66 -5.46 9.36
N GLY A 279 18.37 -5.32 9.70
CA GLY A 279 17.90 -4.22 10.55
C GLY A 279 17.83 -2.85 9.86
N PHE A 280 18.02 -2.77 8.54
CA PHE A 280 17.83 -1.52 7.80
C PHE A 280 16.40 -1.01 7.97
N VAL A 281 16.28 0.20 8.51
CA VAL A 281 15.01 0.92 8.61
C VAL A 281 15.08 2.09 7.64
N PRO A 282 14.32 2.08 6.53
CA PRO A 282 14.31 3.19 5.60
C PRO A 282 13.83 4.47 6.31
N HIS A 283 14.48 5.60 6.02
CA HIS A 283 14.01 6.91 6.48
C HIS A 283 12.75 7.33 5.70
N ARG A 284 11.61 6.74 6.07
CA ARG A 284 10.28 7.03 5.50
C ARG A 284 9.71 8.33 6.10
N HIS A 285 10.32 9.49 5.85
CA HIS A 285 9.86 10.80 6.39
C HIS A 285 9.78 11.94 5.33
#